data_AF-A0AAW0L7L2-F1
#
_entry.id   AF-A0AAW0L7L2-F1
#
_cell.length_a   1.000
_cell.length_b   1.000
_cell.length_c   1.000
_cell.angle_alpha   90.00
_cell.angle_beta   90.00
_cell.angle_gamma   90.00
#
_symmetry.space_group_name_H-M   'P 1'
#
loop_
_entity.id
_entity.type
_entity.pdbx_description
1 polymer ?
#
loop_
_entity_poly.entity_id
_entity_poly.type
_entity_poly.pdbx_seq_one_letter_code
_entity_poly.pdbx_strand_id
1 'polypeptide(L)'
;MVDNFFKATKMLKQPLEQLLQDFQPSCLVADMFFPWATDIAAKFGIPRLVFHGTCSFSLSVDLSLRQYEPHKKVSSDSEPFVIPNFPGEIKLIRMQLPNFIKHEVETDLSKLLKEVVESDLRSYGVVVNSFYELEPAYAEHYKKVLKVGVDVGVRRWIRVVGDSIKRDAIEKAVKRIMVGEEADRMRSRAKVLGEMAKRAVEEGGSSYSDLNALIEE
;
A
#
# COMPACT_ATOMS: atom_id res chain seq x y z
N MET A 1 8.18 -21.64 -9.40
CA MET A 1 6.71 -21.73 -9.31
C MET A 1 6.09 -20.36 -9.05
N VAL A 2 6.56 -19.62 -8.05
CA VAL A 2 6.09 -18.26 -7.71
C VAL A 2 6.24 -17.27 -8.88
N ASP A 3 7.39 -17.26 -9.58
CA ASP A 3 7.61 -16.33 -10.69
C ASP A 3 6.67 -16.58 -11.88
N ASN A 4 6.41 -17.85 -12.20
CA ASN A 4 5.48 -18.22 -13.27
C ASN A 4 4.05 -17.80 -12.93
N PHE A 5 3.66 -17.87 -11.66
CA PHE A 5 2.36 -17.40 -11.20
C PHE A 5 2.21 -15.89 -11.46
N PHE A 6 3.15 -15.06 -11.03
CA PHE A 6 3.07 -13.62 -11.26
C PHE A 6 3.24 -13.20 -12.74
N LYS A 7 3.95 -13.99 -13.54
CA LYS A 7 3.96 -13.80 -15.00
C LYS A 7 2.59 -14.10 -15.61
N ALA A 8 1.94 -15.18 -15.18
CA ALA A 8 0.58 -15.51 -15.62
C ALA A 8 -0.44 -14.46 -15.20
N THR A 9 -0.34 -13.87 -14.00
CA THR A 9 -1.27 -12.81 -13.58
C THR A 9 -1.15 -11.56 -14.46
N LYS A 10 0.04 -11.24 -14.99
CA LYS A 10 0.21 -10.15 -15.98
C LYS A 10 -0.52 -10.41 -17.30
N MET A 11 -0.86 -11.66 -17.64
CA MET A 11 -1.67 -11.99 -18.81
C MET A 11 -3.16 -11.67 -18.60
N LEU A 12 -3.60 -11.46 -17.35
CA LEU A 12 -4.97 -11.06 -17.01
C LEU A 12 -5.27 -9.59 -17.28
N LYS A 13 -4.26 -8.79 -17.69
CA LYS A 13 -4.41 -7.37 -18.01
C LYS A 13 -5.48 -7.12 -19.07
N GLN A 14 -5.36 -7.79 -20.23
CA GLN A 14 -6.29 -7.59 -21.34
C GLN A 14 -7.71 -8.09 -20.99
N PRO A 15 -7.90 -9.28 -20.39
CA PRO A 15 -9.21 -9.69 -19.90
C PRO A 15 -9.84 -8.70 -18.91
N LEU A 16 -9.07 -8.16 -17.96
CA LEU A 16 -9.57 -7.16 -17.02
C LEU A 16 -9.96 -5.86 -17.74
N GLU A 17 -9.13 -5.38 -18.66
CA GLU A 17 -9.39 -4.17 -19.43
C GLU A 17 -10.70 -4.27 -20.22
N GLN A 18 -10.96 -5.41 -20.86
CA GLN A 18 -12.22 -5.68 -21.55
C GLN A 18 -13.41 -5.68 -20.58
N LEU A 19 -13.28 -6.34 -19.43
CA LEU A 19 -14.35 -6.36 -18.42
C LEU A 19 -14.67 -4.94 -17.90
N LEU A 20 -13.66 -4.11 -17.65
CA LEU A 20 -13.89 -2.73 -17.20
C LEU A 20 -14.56 -1.88 -18.27
N GLN A 21 -14.22 -2.09 -19.55
CA GLN A 21 -14.87 -1.42 -20.67
C GLN A 21 -16.35 -1.80 -20.80
N ASP A 22 -16.66 -3.09 -20.67
CA ASP A 22 -18.01 -3.62 -20.89
C ASP A 22 -18.95 -3.29 -19.72
N PHE A 23 -18.47 -3.41 -18.49
CA PHE A 23 -19.31 -3.28 -17.28
C PHE A 23 -19.26 -1.90 -16.63
N GLN A 24 -18.18 -1.12 -16.83
CA GLN A 24 -17.97 0.20 -16.23
C GLN A 24 -18.35 0.28 -14.73
N PRO A 25 -17.78 -0.59 -13.87
CA PRO A 25 -18.12 -0.59 -12.45
C PRO A 25 -17.73 0.73 -11.77
N SER A 26 -18.44 1.09 -10.70
CA SER A 26 -18.15 2.31 -9.94
C SER A 26 -16.82 2.27 -9.17
N CYS A 27 -16.25 1.09 -8.94
CA CYS A 27 -14.99 0.88 -8.26
C CYS A 27 -14.43 -0.51 -8.59
N LEU A 28 -13.10 -0.64 -8.62
CA LEU A 28 -12.40 -1.91 -8.66
C LEU A 28 -11.74 -2.20 -7.31
N VAL A 29 -11.99 -3.36 -6.71
CA VAL A 29 -11.17 -3.86 -5.59
C VAL A 29 -10.23 -4.91 -6.15
N ALA A 30 -8.93 -4.67 -6.08
CA ALA A 30 -7.92 -5.57 -6.65
C ALA A 30 -6.79 -5.84 -5.66
N ASP A 31 -6.37 -7.09 -5.62
CA ASP A 31 -5.30 -7.61 -4.75
C ASP A 31 -4.00 -6.81 -4.89
N MET A 32 -3.24 -6.68 -3.81
CA MET A 32 -1.95 -5.99 -3.78
C MET A 32 -0.98 -6.50 -4.86
N PHE A 33 -1.03 -7.79 -5.22
CA PHE A 33 -0.17 -8.38 -6.24
C PHE A 33 -0.55 -8.06 -7.69
N PHE A 34 -1.60 -7.26 -7.90
CA PHE A 34 -1.96 -6.75 -9.23
C PHE A 34 -1.69 -5.24 -9.34
N PRO A 35 -0.45 -4.75 -9.15
CA PRO A 35 -0.17 -3.31 -9.16
C PRO A 35 -0.61 -2.65 -10.48
N TRP A 36 -0.52 -3.38 -11.59
CA TRP A 36 -0.97 -2.98 -12.92
C TRP A 36 -2.48 -2.69 -13.04
N ALA A 37 -3.32 -3.20 -12.13
CA ALA A 37 -4.76 -2.96 -12.19
C ALA A 37 -5.11 -1.49 -11.90
N THR A 38 -4.23 -0.74 -11.23
CA THR A 38 -4.41 0.70 -11.00
C THR A 38 -4.41 1.46 -12.31
N ASP A 39 -3.43 1.19 -13.18
CA ASP A 39 -3.30 1.86 -14.48
C ASP A 39 -4.43 1.47 -15.43
N ILE A 40 -4.87 0.20 -15.41
CA ILE A 40 -6.01 -0.25 -16.24
C ILE A 40 -7.31 0.42 -15.79
N ALA A 41 -7.59 0.46 -14.49
CA ALA A 41 -8.80 1.11 -13.98
C ALA A 41 -8.80 2.63 -14.26
N ALA A 42 -7.64 3.28 -14.14
CA ALA A 42 -7.47 4.70 -14.41
C ALA A 42 -7.81 5.09 -15.86
N LYS A 43 -7.55 4.23 -16.85
CA LYS A 43 -7.94 4.47 -18.26
C LYS A 43 -9.43 4.74 -18.44
N PHE A 44 -10.27 4.15 -17.60
CA PHE A 44 -11.72 4.29 -17.63
C PHE A 44 -12.25 5.24 -16.54
N GLY A 45 -11.37 5.94 -15.81
CA GLY A 45 -11.75 6.79 -14.68
C GLY A 45 -12.32 6.02 -13.48
N ILE A 46 -12.07 4.72 -13.38
CA ILE A 46 -12.59 3.85 -12.31
C ILE A 46 -11.63 3.91 -11.12
N PRO A 47 -12.10 4.29 -9.91
CA PRO A 47 -11.25 4.25 -8.72
C PRO A 47 -10.91 2.80 -8.35
N ARG A 48 -9.64 2.56 -8.00
CA ARG A 48 -9.17 1.26 -7.53
C ARG A 48 -8.85 1.31 -6.03
N LEU A 49 -9.40 0.36 -5.27
CA LEU A 49 -8.98 0.06 -3.90
C LEU A 49 -8.07 -1.17 -3.89
N VAL A 50 -7.00 -1.11 -3.10
CA VAL A 50 -6.10 -2.25 -2.87
C VAL A 50 -6.63 -3.11 -1.74
N PHE A 51 -6.52 -4.42 -1.87
CA PHE A 51 -6.74 -5.37 -0.77
C PHE A 51 -5.45 -6.16 -0.50
N HIS A 52 -4.87 -6.02 0.70
CA HIS A 52 -3.66 -6.76 1.09
C HIS A 52 -3.96 -8.09 1.79
N GLY A 53 -5.14 -8.20 2.43
CA GLY A 53 -5.47 -9.38 3.23
C GLY A 53 -4.69 -9.54 4.55
N THR A 54 -3.96 -8.52 5.00
CA THR A 54 -3.20 -8.51 6.28
C THR A 54 -3.78 -7.51 7.30
N CYS A 55 -3.23 -7.48 8.52
CA CYS A 55 -3.64 -6.61 9.63
C CYS A 55 -3.00 -5.20 9.56
N SER A 56 -3.60 -4.23 10.25
CA SER A 56 -3.09 -2.83 10.32
C SER A 56 -1.71 -2.73 10.96
N PHE A 57 -1.38 -3.62 11.92
CA PHE A 57 -0.05 -3.74 12.50
C PHE A 57 1.00 -4.04 11.43
N SER A 58 0.78 -5.08 10.62
CA SER A 58 1.73 -5.49 9.59
C SER A 58 1.91 -4.41 8.52
N LEU A 59 0.80 -3.78 8.09
CA LEU A 59 0.84 -2.65 7.17
C LEU A 59 1.62 -1.45 7.75
N SER A 60 1.43 -1.16 9.04
CA SER A 60 2.15 -0.09 9.72
C SER A 60 3.64 -0.39 9.85
N VAL A 61 4.01 -1.64 10.16
CA VAL A 61 5.41 -2.08 10.26
C VAL A 61 6.10 -1.95 8.91
N ASP A 62 5.49 -2.49 7.84
CA ASP A 62 6.04 -2.41 6.48
C ASP A 62 6.26 -0.94 6.06
N LEU A 63 5.26 -0.08 6.27
CA LEU A 63 5.35 1.34 5.96
C LEU A 63 6.47 2.05 6.74
N SER A 64 6.62 1.75 8.04
CA SER A 64 7.65 2.36 8.89
C SER A 64 9.06 1.88 8.54
N LEU A 65 9.21 0.59 8.23
CA LEU A 65 10.49 0.01 7.81
C LEU A 65 10.98 0.64 6.51
N ARG A 66 10.07 0.91 5.56
CA ARG A 66 10.40 1.61 4.30
C ARG A 66 10.70 3.08 4.50
N GLN A 67 9.98 3.74 5.39
CA GLN A 67 10.16 5.18 5.61
C GLN A 67 11.44 5.53 6.37
N TYR A 68 11.79 4.74 7.39
CA TYR A 68 12.86 5.10 8.33
C TYR A 68 14.11 4.21 8.22
N GLU A 69 13.98 3.08 7.54
CA GLU A 69 15.03 2.09 7.27
C GLU A 69 15.93 1.76 8.47
N PRO A 70 15.37 1.51 9.69
CA PRO A 70 16.17 1.29 10.89
C PRO A 70 17.06 0.05 10.77
N HIS A 71 16.62 -0.94 9.97
CA HIS A 71 17.35 -2.17 9.69
C HIS A 71 18.66 -1.96 8.91
N LYS A 72 18.83 -0.83 8.20
CA LYS A 72 20.09 -0.48 7.53
C LYS A 72 21.12 0.16 8.48
N LYS A 73 20.68 0.59 9.67
CA LYS A 73 21.52 1.31 10.64
C LYS A 73 22.20 0.41 11.68
N VAL A 74 21.92 -0.89 11.64
CA VAL A 74 22.56 -1.90 12.49
C VAL A 74 23.74 -2.56 11.77
N SER A 75 24.72 -3.01 12.55
CA SER A 75 25.99 -3.57 12.08
C SER A 75 25.94 -5.07 11.81
N SER A 76 24.95 -5.80 12.35
CA SER A 76 24.82 -7.24 12.15
C SER A 76 23.37 -7.73 12.01
N ASP A 77 23.23 -8.93 11.46
CA ASP A 77 21.92 -9.55 11.16
C ASP A 77 21.09 -9.91 12.39
N SER A 78 21.76 -10.08 13.53
CA SER A 78 21.18 -10.40 14.84
C SER A 78 21.07 -9.19 15.78
N GLU A 79 21.60 -8.04 15.38
CA GLU A 79 21.51 -6.82 16.19
C GLU A 79 20.06 -6.29 16.20
N PRO A 80 19.45 -6.12 17.39
CA PRO A 80 18.09 -5.60 17.49
C PRO A 80 18.02 -4.10 17.14
N PHE A 81 17.00 -3.72 16.38
CA PHE A 81 16.61 -2.32 16.17
C PHE A 81 15.15 -2.09 16.54
N VAL A 82 14.83 -0.84 16.93
CA VAL A 82 13.47 -0.39 17.22
C VAL A 82 12.88 0.29 15.99
N ILE A 83 11.58 0.09 15.75
CA ILE A 83 10.86 0.83 14.69
C ILE A 83 10.58 2.26 15.17
N PRO A 84 11.13 3.30 14.51
CA PRO A 84 10.93 4.69 14.93
C PRO A 84 9.47 5.14 14.78
N ASN A 85 9.02 6.03 15.67
CA ASN A 85 7.69 6.67 15.63
C ASN A 85 6.49 5.69 15.62
N PHE A 86 6.70 4.45 16.05
CA PHE A 86 5.69 3.40 16.05
C PHE A 86 4.90 3.36 17.37
N PRO A 87 3.63 2.92 17.38
CA PRO A 87 2.89 2.71 18.62
C PRO A 87 3.48 1.53 19.43
N GLY A 88 4.18 1.86 20.50
CA GLY A 88 4.90 0.90 21.34
C GLY A 88 6.33 0.64 20.87
N GLU A 89 7.12 -0.01 21.72
CA GLU A 89 8.51 -0.36 21.42
C GLU A 89 8.58 -1.74 20.76
N ILE A 90 8.53 -1.76 19.42
CA ILE A 90 8.69 -2.99 18.64
C ILE A 90 10.15 -3.16 18.24
N LYS A 91 10.77 -4.23 18.73
CA LYS A 91 12.14 -4.63 18.40
C LYS A 91 12.13 -5.76 17.37
N LEU A 92 12.94 -5.61 16.32
CA LEU A 92 13.15 -6.62 15.29
C LEU A 92 14.66 -6.79 15.04
N ILE A 93 15.04 -7.90 14.43
CA ILE A 93 16.39 -8.13 13.90
C ILE A 93 16.33 -8.25 12.38
N ARG A 94 17.44 -7.97 11.68
CA ARG A 94 17.47 -8.01 10.21
C ARG A 94 17.11 -9.40 9.68
N MET A 95 17.49 -10.47 10.37
CA MET A 95 17.12 -11.85 10.00
C MET A 95 15.61 -12.10 9.89
N GLN A 96 14.78 -11.41 10.67
CA GLN A 96 13.32 -11.56 10.65
C GLN A 96 12.65 -10.87 9.45
N LEU A 97 13.38 -10.00 8.75
CA LEU A 97 12.84 -9.27 7.61
C LEU A 97 12.83 -10.14 6.35
N PRO A 98 11.86 -9.96 5.45
CA PRO A 98 11.93 -10.54 4.11
C PRO A 98 13.12 -10.02 3.32
N ASN A 99 13.71 -10.84 2.44
CA ASN A 99 14.88 -10.47 1.63
C ASN A 99 14.65 -9.21 0.75
N PHE A 100 13.41 -8.98 0.30
CA PHE A 100 13.08 -7.79 -0.49
C PHE A 100 13.14 -6.48 0.31
N ILE A 101 13.07 -6.54 1.65
CA ILE A 101 13.29 -5.39 2.53
C ILE A 101 14.79 -5.22 2.84
N LYS A 102 15.57 -6.31 2.85
CA LYS A 102 17.01 -6.26 3.15
C LYS A 102 17.87 -5.63 2.05
N HIS A 103 17.33 -5.47 0.83
CA HIS A 103 18.01 -4.86 -0.33
C HIS A 103 19.29 -5.58 -0.82
N GLU A 104 19.44 -6.88 -0.55
CA GLU A 104 20.69 -7.59 -0.90
C GLU A 104 20.69 -8.23 -2.31
N VAL A 105 19.52 -8.49 -2.91
CA VAL A 105 19.42 -9.10 -4.25
C VAL A 105 18.19 -8.60 -5.01
N GLU A 106 18.38 -8.04 -6.20
CA GLU A 106 17.26 -7.70 -7.09
C GLU A 106 16.72 -8.95 -7.81
N THR A 107 15.44 -9.24 -7.64
CA THR A 107 14.70 -10.37 -8.21
C THR A 107 13.40 -9.89 -8.88
N ASP A 108 12.78 -10.72 -9.73
CA ASP A 108 11.45 -10.46 -10.30
C ASP A 108 10.42 -10.18 -9.19
N LEU A 109 10.52 -10.90 -8.05
CA LEU A 109 9.65 -10.71 -6.90
C LEU A 109 9.90 -9.39 -6.17
N SER A 110 11.15 -8.98 -5.98
CA SER A 110 11.45 -7.69 -5.35
C SER A 110 11.00 -6.52 -6.24
N LYS A 111 11.08 -6.65 -7.58
CA LYS A 111 10.52 -5.67 -8.52
C LYS A 111 9.01 -5.57 -8.39
N LEU A 112 8.31 -6.70 -8.37
CA LEU A 112 6.86 -6.74 -8.15
C LEU A 112 6.49 -6.06 -6.82
N LEU A 113 7.21 -6.32 -5.73
CA LEU A 113 6.92 -5.74 -4.42
C LEU A 113 7.20 -4.23 -4.34
N LYS A 114 8.13 -3.71 -5.14
CA LYS A 114 8.27 -2.25 -5.36
C LYS A 114 7.04 -1.70 -6.10
N GLU A 115 6.62 -2.36 -7.18
CA GLU A 115 5.41 -1.98 -7.93
C GLU A 115 4.15 -1.99 -7.05
N VAL A 116 4.03 -2.95 -6.11
CA VAL A 116 2.92 -3.00 -5.14
C VAL A 116 2.84 -1.70 -4.35
N VAL A 117 3.94 -1.28 -3.72
CA VAL A 117 3.95 -0.08 -2.87
C VAL A 117 3.69 1.19 -3.67
N GLU A 118 4.26 1.30 -4.86
CA GLU A 118 3.93 2.41 -5.76
C GLU A 118 2.46 2.39 -6.15
N SER A 119 1.87 1.21 -6.38
CA SER A 119 0.46 1.07 -6.70
C SER A 119 -0.44 1.44 -5.53
N ASP A 120 -0.05 1.17 -4.28
CA ASP A 120 -0.83 1.54 -3.08
C ASP A 120 -0.96 3.06 -2.99
N LEU A 121 0.13 3.80 -3.21
CA LEU A 121 0.16 5.26 -3.18
C LEU A 121 -0.63 5.92 -4.33
N ARG A 122 -0.69 5.25 -5.48
CA ARG A 122 -1.45 5.71 -6.67
C ARG A 122 -2.90 5.25 -6.66
N SER A 123 -3.22 4.25 -5.85
CA SER A 123 -4.58 3.75 -5.69
C SER A 123 -5.43 4.74 -4.91
N TYR A 124 -6.73 4.55 -5.02
CA TYR A 124 -7.70 5.41 -4.39
C TYR A 124 -7.77 5.22 -2.86
N GLY A 125 -7.40 4.04 -2.39
CA GLY A 125 -7.34 3.69 -0.98
C GLY A 125 -7.04 2.21 -0.77
N VAL A 126 -6.96 1.81 0.50
CA VAL A 126 -6.65 0.44 0.92
C VAL A 126 -7.80 -0.10 1.76
N VAL A 127 -8.26 -1.31 1.45
CA VAL A 127 -9.18 -2.10 2.26
C VAL A 127 -8.35 -3.03 3.15
N VAL A 128 -8.58 -2.94 4.45
CA VAL A 128 -7.91 -3.76 5.46
C VAL A 128 -8.93 -4.72 6.08
N ASN A 129 -8.64 -6.01 6.06
CA ASN A 129 -9.48 -7.03 6.69
C ASN A 129 -9.23 -7.08 8.20
N SER A 130 -9.64 -6.03 8.89
CA SER A 130 -9.54 -5.90 10.34
C SER A 130 -10.71 -5.06 10.87
N PHE A 131 -10.78 -4.83 12.17
CA PHE A 131 -11.72 -3.92 12.80
C PHE A 131 -10.98 -3.00 13.77
N TYR A 132 -11.48 -1.77 13.89
CA TYR A 132 -10.74 -0.69 14.53
C TYR A 132 -10.34 -1.00 15.98
N GLU A 133 -11.21 -1.64 16.75
CA GLU A 133 -10.98 -1.95 18.18
C GLU A 133 -9.91 -3.01 18.39
N LEU A 134 -9.61 -3.83 17.37
CA LEU A 134 -8.55 -4.82 17.48
C LEU A 134 -7.19 -4.16 17.56
N GLU A 135 -6.99 -3.11 16.77
CA GLU A 135 -5.68 -2.49 16.56
C GLU A 135 -5.76 -0.98 16.32
N PRO A 136 -6.40 -0.21 17.23
CA PRO A 136 -6.70 1.21 16.99
C PRO A 136 -5.42 2.04 16.85
N ALA A 137 -4.40 1.74 17.64
CA ALA A 137 -3.12 2.41 17.59
C ALA A 137 -2.43 2.25 16.22
N TYR A 138 -2.53 1.07 15.61
CA TYR A 138 -1.91 0.77 14.32
C TYR A 138 -2.75 1.28 13.15
N ALA A 139 -4.08 1.21 13.24
CA ALA A 139 -4.98 1.84 12.27
C ALA A 139 -4.76 3.36 12.21
N GLU A 140 -4.65 4.03 13.37
CA GLU A 140 -4.34 5.47 13.43
C GLU A 140 -2.93 5.79 12.93
N HIS A 141 -1.94 4.99 13.30
CA HIS A 141 -0.58 5.16 12.81
C HIS A 141 -0.52 5.06 11.28
N TYR A 142 -1.12 4.02 10.70
CA TYR A 142 -1.16 3.82 9.24
C TYR A 142 -1.80 5.02 8.53
N LYS A 143 -2.98 5.47 8.99
CA LYS A 143 -3.65 6.67 8.46
C LYS A 143 -2.80 7.93 8.60
N LYS A 144 -2.13 8.12 9.75
CA LYS A 144 -1.28 9.30 10.02
C LYS A 144 -0.07 9.35 9.10
N VAL A 145 0.59 8.22 8.86
CA VAL A 145 1.78 8.17 8.00
C VAL A 145 1.40 8.36 6.54
N LEU A 146 0.35 7.68 6.07
CA LEU A 146 -0.15 7.83 4.70
C LEU A 146 -0.85 9.19 4.45
N LYS A 147 -1.40 9.79 5.50
CA LYS A 147 -2.23 11.01 5.47
C LYS A 147 -3.44 10.89 4.51
N VAL A 148 -3.86 9.66 4.23
CA VAL A 148 -5.03 9.30 3.41
C VAL A 148 -5.80 8.16 4.10
N GLY A 149 -7.12 8.10 3.88
CA GLY A 149 -8.00 7.07 4.44
C GLY A 149 -9.14 7.64 5.30
N VAL A 150 -10.31 7.01 5.23
CA VAL A 150 -11.48 7.31 6.06
C VAL A 150 -11.91 5.99 6.71
N ASP A 151 -12.13 5.99 8.03
CA ASP A 151 -12.65 4.81 8.70
C ASP A 151 -14.08 4.54 8.26
N VAL A 152 -14.33 3.33 7.79
CA VAL A 152 -15.66 2.83 7.44
C VAL A 152 -15.94 1.69 8.42
N GLY A 153 -16.60 2.05 9.52
CA GLY A 153 -16.46 1.30 10.76
C GLY A 153 -17.08 -0.09 10.78
N VAL A 154 -16.55 -0.94 11.68
CA VAL A 154 -17.31 -1.71 12.68
C VAL A 154 -16.63 -1.38 14.01
N ARG A 155 -17.39 -1.01 15.04
CA ARG A 155 -16.86 -0.66 16.37
C ARG A 155 -16.75 -1.83 17.37
N ARG A 156 -17.12 -3.02 16.93
CA ARG A 156 -17.12 -4.24 17.74
C ARG A 156 -17.31 -5.46 16.86
N TRP A 157 -16.44 -6.46 16.97
CA TRP A 157 -16.61 -7.72 16.25
C TRP A 157 -17.79 -8.53 16.81
N ILE A 158 -18.79 -8.85 15.99
CA ILE A 158 -19.94 -9.71 16.38
C ILE A 158 -20.15 -10.81 15.33
N ARG A 159 -20.11 -12.07 15.79
CA ARG A 159 -19.97 -13.25 14.93
C ARG A 159 -21.27 -13.86 14.40
N VAL A 160 -22.45 -13.46 14.90
CA VAL A 160 -23.71 -14.19 14.63
C VAL A 160 -24.89 -13.26 14.29
N VAL A 161 -25.17 -12.25 15.12
CA VAL A 161 -26.11 -11.14 14.82
C VAL A 161 -25.59 -9.90 15.54
N GLY A 162 -25.23 -8.85 14.80
CA GLY A 162 -24.68 -7.62 15.37
C GLY A 162 -24.49 -6.53 14.31
N ASP A 163 -24.04 -5.35 14.75
CA ASP A 163 -23.83 -4.16 13.91
C ASP A 163 -23.00 -4.50 12.66
N SER A 164 -23.69 -4.66 11.54
CA SER A 164 -23.08 -4.74 10.22
C SER A 164 -22.81 -3.33 9.71
N ILE A 165 -21.78 -3.19 8.87
CA ILE A 165 -21.57 -1.92 8.17
C ILE A 165 -22.78 -1.72 7.26
N LYS A 166 -23.65 -0.77 7.63
CA LYS A 166 -24.77 -0.41 6.77
C LYS A 166 -24.24 0.20 5.49
N ARG A 167 -24.91 -0.07 4.38
CA ARG A 167 -24.63 0.54 3.07
C ARG A 167 -24.40 2.05 3.19
N ASP A 168 -25.18 2.74 4.00
CA ASP A 168 -25.10 4.19 4.18
C ASP A 168 -23.76 4.64 4.80
N ALA A 169 -23.15 3.82 5.67
CA ALA A 169 -21.83 4.13 6.24
C ALA A 169 -20.73 3.98 5.18
N ILE A 170 -20.82 2.94 4.34
CA ILE A 170 -19.94 2.76 3.18
C ILE A 170 -20.13 3.90 2.19
N GLU A 171 -21.37 4.21 1.84
CA GLU A 171 -21.71 5.29 0.92
C GLU A 171 -21.21 6.64 1.44
N LYS A 172 -21.37 6.92 2.73
CA LYS A 172 -20.87 8.16 3.34
C LYS A 172 -19.35 8.24 3.30
N ALA A 173 -18.65 7.15 3.61
CA ALA A 173 -17.20 7.12 3.53
C ALA A 173 -16.70 7.30 2.09
N VAL A 174 -17.30 6.59 1.14
CA VAL A 174 -17.02 6.71 -0.30
C VAL A 174 -17.28 8.14 -0.75
N LYS A 175 -18.43 8.74 -0.41
CA LYS A 175 -18.72 10.15 -0.71
C LYS A 175 -17.68 11.10 -0.12
N ARG A 176 -17.19 10.84 1.08
CA ARG A 176 -16.21 11.71 1.77
C ARG A 176 -14.84 11.70 1.10
N ILE A 177 -14.44 10.57 0.53
CA ILE A 177 -13.21 10.48 -0.28
C ILE A 177 -13.43 10.91 -1.73
N MET A 178 -14.67 10.84 -2.26
CA MET A 178 -15.01 11.13 -3.66
C MET A 178 -15.40 12.58 -3.91
N VAL A 179 -16.08 13.23 -2.99
CA VAL A 179 -16.79 14.50 -3.23
C VAL A 179 -16.49 15.52 -2.13
N GLY A 180 -16.22 16.76 -2.55
CA GLY A 180 -16.01 17.90 -1.65
C GLY A 180 -14.54 18.23 -1.37
N GLU A 181 -14.33 19.32 -0.62
CA GLU A 181 -12.98 19.87 -0.40
C GLU A 181 -12.00 18.89 0.27
N GLU A 182 -12.48 18.03 1.18
CA GLU A 182 -11.65 17.02 1.84
C GLU A 182 -11.12 16.01 0.81
N ALA A 183 -12.00 15.51 -0.07
CA ALA A 183 -11.64 14.64 -1.20
C ALA A 183 -10.65 15.30 -2.16
N ASP A 184 -10.85 16.58 -2.47
CA ASP A 184 -9.97 17.33 -3.38
C ASP A 184 -8.59 17.56 -2.77
N ARG A 185 -8.52 17.85 -1.46
CA ARG A 185 -7.25 17.92 -0.72
C ARG A 185 -6.52 16.57 -0.75
N MET A 186 -7.21 15.46 -0.49
CA MET A 186 -6.64 14.11 -0.55
C MET A 186 -6.11 13.77 -1.95
N ARG A 187 -6.89 14.02 -3.01
CA ARG A 187 -6.47 13.79 -4.41
C ARG A 187 -5.28 14.66 -4.81
N SER A 188 -5.32 15.94 -4.46
CA SER A 188 -4.22 16.87 -4.77
C SER A 188 -2.93 16.42 -4.10
N ARG A 189 -3.01 15.93 -2.86
CA ARG A 189 -1.86 15.41 -2.14
C ARG A 189 -1.34 14.11 -2.77
N ALA A 190 -2.22 13.17 -3.12
CA ALA A 190 -1.85 11.93 -3.80
C ALA A 190 -1.13 12.21 -5.12
N LYS A 191 -1.60 13.19 -5.91
CA LYS A 191 -0.92 13.63 -7.15
C LYS A 191 0.49 14.16 -6.88
N VAL A 192 0.65 15.05 -5.90
CA VAL A 192 1.97 15.62 -5.56
C VAL A 192 2.94 14.52 -5.13
N LEU A 193 2.49 13.55 -4.31
CA LEU A 193 3.31 12.41 -3.89
C LEU A 193 3.69 11.53 -5.09
N GLY A 194 2.75 11.27 -6.00
CA GLY A 194 3.03 10.53 -7.24
C GLY A 194 4.08 11.21 -8.12
N GLU A 195 4.00 12.53 -8.28
CA GLU A 195 5.01 13.29 -9.03
C GLU A 195 6.38 13.28 -8.33
N MET A 196 6.41 13.39 -7.00
CA MET A 196 7.66 13.30 -6.24
C MET A 196 8.32 11.94 -6.40
N ALA A 197 7.55 10.85 -6.31
CA ALA A 197 8.05 9.50 -6.53
C ALA A 197 8.60 9.34 -7.96
N LYS A 198 7.87 9.83 -8.98
CA LYS A 198 8.33 9.79 -10.37
C LYS A 198 9.65 10.55 -10.56
N ARG A 199 9.75 11.77 -10.04
CA ARG A 199 10.99 12.57 -10.12
C ARG A 199 12.16 11.93 -9.37
N ALA A 200 11.90 11.19 -8.29
CA ALA A 200 12.96 10.53 -7.54
C ALA A 200 13.61 9.39 -8.35
N VAL A 201 12.85 8.70 -9.20
CA VAL A 201 13.34 7.52 -9.97
C VAL A 201 13.75 7.83 -11.40
N GLU A 202 13.38 9.00 -11.94
CA GLU A 202 13.85 9.49 -13.24
C GLU A 202 15.37 9.72 -13.25
N GLU A 203 15.95 9.72 -14.46
CA GLU A 203 17.39 9.94 -14.66
C GLU A 203 17.83 11.29 -14.08
N GLY A 204 18.81 11.26 -13.17
CA GLY A 204 19.26 12.42 -12.37
C GLY A 204 18.41 12.71 -11.11
N GLY A 205 17.37 11.91 -10.85
CA GLY A 205 16.57 11.94 -9.63
C GLY A 205 17.30 11.32 -8.43
N SER A 206 16.88 11.64 -7.20
CA SER A 206 17.61 11.23 -6.00
C SER A 206 17.78 9.72 -5.87
N SER A 207 16.74 8.93 -6.15
CA SER A 207 16.82 7.46 -6.10
C SER A 207 17.63 6.88 -7.27
N TYR A 208 17.69 7.56 -8.42
CA TYR A 208 18.54 7.17 -9.55
C TYR A 208 20.02 7.44 -9.23
N SER A 209 20.33 8.61 -8.65
CA SER A 209 21.67 8.99 -8.24
C SER A 209 22.22 8.08 -7.14
N ASP A 210 21.41 7.78 -6.12
CA ASP A 210 21.82 6.88 -5.03
C ASP A 210 22.09 5.46 -5.54
N LEU A 211 21.32 5.00 -6.55
CA LEU A 211 21.53 3.69 -7.18
C LEU A 211 22.83 3.66 -8.01
N ASN A 212 23.13 4.71 -8.77
CA ASN A 212 24.38 4.78 -9.52
C ASN A 212 25.60 4.88 -8.61
N ALA A 213 25.53 5.66 -7.52
CA ALA A 213 26.61 5.75 -6.54
C ALA A 213 26.95 4.39 -5.91
N LEU A 214 25.95 3.53 -5.72
CA LEU A 214 26.12 2.16 -5.22
C LEU A 214 26.73 1.20 -6.26
N ILE A 215 26.51 1.43 -7.55
CA ILE A 215 27.08 0.61 -8.64
C ILE A 215 28.55 0.96 -8.87
N GLU A 216 28.94 2.19 -8.56
CA GLU A 216 30.31 2.69 -8.73
C GLU A 216 31.22 2.44 -7.50
N GLU A 217 30.70 1.90 -6.40
CA GLU A 217 31.47 1.33 -5.27
C GLU A 217 31.84 -0.15 -5.49
#